data_AF-A0A2E3W1F1-F1
#
_entry.id   AF-A0A2E3W1F1-F1
#
_cell.length_a   1.000
_cell.length_b   1.000
_cell.length_c   1.000
_cell.angle_alpha   90.00
_cell.angle_beta   90.00
_cell.angle_gamma   90.00
#
_symmetry.space_group_name_H-M   'P 1'
#
loop_
_entity.id
_entity.type
_entity.pdbx_description
1 polymer ?
#
loop_
_entity_poly.entity_id
_entity_poly.type
_entity_poly.pdbx_seq_one_letter_code
_entity_poly.pdbx_strand_id
1 'polypeptide(L)'
;MKLLLAALLSFTSLYAVTEKTVEEKFRINSRTDFGARVFYNCDSVENAAYDMLEELGATDVEVKCTGGIDPIGRYHRDAYVKTTFTVQTSEDAGVYEDFKIRSFRSCHLNREIFTNVMESFTFGELSKVRRCVSSRSPFRVSGTVLK
;
A
#
# COMPACT_ATOMS: atom_id res chain seq x y z
N MET A 1 -60.23 -11.09 -3.40
CA MET A 1 -59.25 -10.79 -4.48
C MET A 1 -58.41 -9.55 -4.11
N LYS A 2 -57.62 -9.59 -3.03
CA LYS A 2 -56.75 -8.48 -2.59
C LYS A 2 -55.62 -9.02 -1.70
N LEU A 3 -54.75 -9.86 -2.23
CA LEU A 3 -53.62 -10.42 -1.46
C LEU A 3 -52.57 -10.96 -2.45
N LEU A 4 -52.08 -10.14 -3.39
CA LEU A 4 -51.09 -10.63 -4.37
C LEU A 4 -50.16 -9.54 -4.95
N LEU A 5 -50.00 -8.39 -4.30
CA LEU A 5 -49.22 -7.27 -4.87
C LEU A 5 -48.12 -6.68 -3.96
N ALA A 6 -47.78 -7.33 -2.85
CA ALA A 6 -46.76 -6.82 -1.92
C ALA A 6 -45.50 -7.70 -1.80
N ALA A 7 -45.30 -8.66 -2.72
CA ALA A 7 -44.17 -9.61 -2.67
C ALA A 7 -43.06 -9.33 -3.70
N LEU A 8 -43.13 -8.21 -4.44
CA LEU A 8 -42.26 -7.94 -5.59
C LEU A 8 -41.20 -6.84 -5.37
N LEU A 9 -41.02 -6.33 -4.15
CA LEU A 9 -40.23 -5.11 -3.90
C LEU A 9 -38.99 -5.26 -3.01
N SER A 10 -38.52 -6.47 -2.74
CA SER A 10 -37.37 -6.66 -1.82
C SER A 10 -36.25 -7.55 -2.36
N PHE A 11 -36.11 -7.65 -3.69
CA PHE A 11 -34.84 -8.02 -4.32
C PHE A 11 -34.09 -6.74 -4.73
N THR A 12 -33.84 -5.85 -3.78
CA THR A 12 -32.73 -4.92 -3.93
C THR A 12 -31.46 -5.77 -3.84
N SER A 13 -30.96 -6.17 -5.00
CA SER A 13 -29.64 -6.76 -5.17
C SER A 13 -28.61 -5.89 -4.44
N LEU A 14 -28.21 -6.35 -3.25
CA LEU A 14 -26.97 -5.95 -2.62
C LEU A 14 -25.85 -6.43 -3.56
N TYR A 15 -25.49 -5.60 -4.53
CA TYR A 15 -24.23 -5.81 -5.24
C TYR A 15 -23.15 -5.64 -4.19
N ALA A 16 -22.55 -6.75 -3.77
CA ALA A 16 -21.36 -6.72 -2.95
C ALA A 16 -20.34 -5.87 -3.71
N VAL A 17 -19.86 -4.79 -3.09
CA VAL A 17 -18.78 -3.99 -3.65
C VAL A 17 -17.53 -4.88 -3.59
N THR A 18 -17.12 -5.37 -4.75
CA THR A 18 -15.99 -6.28 -4.90
C THR A 18 -14.67 -5.54 -4.94
N GLU A 19 -14.69 -4.28 -5.39
CA GLU A 19 -13.52 -3.42 -5.53
C GLU A 19 -13.72 -2.09 -4.79
N LYS A 20 -12.64 -1.56 -4.24
CA LYS A 20 -12.62 -0.26 -3.57
C LYS A 20 -11.45 0.57 -4.05
N THR A 21 -11.72 1.79 -4.50
CA THR A 21 -10.67 2.80 -4.67
C THR A 21 -10.28 3.40 -3.32
N VAL A 22 -8.98 3.39 -3.03
CA VAL A 22 -8.36 3.87 -1.81
C VAL A 22 -7.48 5.07 -2.14
N GLU A 23 -7.51 6.09 -1.28
CA GLU A 23 -6.56 7.19 -1.29
C GLU A 23 -5.80 7.21 0.03
N GLU A 24 -4.49 7.01 -0.01
CA GLU A 24 -3.61 7.09 1.17
C GLU A 24 -2.68 8.29 1.07
N LYS A 25 -2.42 8.93 2.22
CA LYS A 25 -1.51 10.06 2.34
C LYS A 25 -0.59 9.86 3.53
N PHE A 26 0.71 9.76 3.28
CA PHE A 26 1.68 9.54 4.32
C PHE A 26 2.99 10.28 4.07
N ARG A 27 3.79 10.39 5.12
CA ARG A 27 5.13 10.98 5.06
C ARG A 27 6.15 9.89 5.28
N ILE A 28 7.21 9.87 4.47
CA ILE A 28 8.36 9.01 4.73
C ILE A 28 9.17 9.63 5.86
N ASN A 29 8.94 9.18 7.09
CA ASN A 29 9.66 9.61 8.29
C ASN A 29 10.63 8.52 8.75
N SER A 30 11.60 8.18 7.89
CA SER A 30 12.62 7.20 8.23
C SER A 30 13.68 7.81 9.15
N ARG A 31 13.85 7.22 10.33
CA ARG A 31 14.99 7.47 11.22
C ARG A 31 15.90 6.24 11.25
N THR A 32 17.20 6.47 11.19
CA THR A 32 18.20 5.43 11.46
C THR A 32 18.26 5.13 12.96
N ASP A 33 18.94 4.05 13.32
CA ASP A 33 19.15 3.60 14.69
C ASP A 33 19.83 4.64 15.60
N PHE A 34 20.57 5.60 15.03
CA PHE A 34 21.20 6.71 15.75
C PHE A 34 20.33 7.98 15.80
N GLY A 35 19.04 7.86 15.46
CA GLY A 35 18.10 8.98 15.43
C GLY A 35 18.27 9.93 14.23
N ALA A 36 19.29 9.72 13.39
CA ALA A 36 19.49 10.55 12.20
C ALA A 36 18.34 10.33 11.20
N ARG A 37 17.78 11.43 10.71
CA ARG A 37 16.73 11.42 9.68
C ARG A 37 17.30 11.02 8.33
N VAL A 38 16.61 10.13 7.65
CA VAL A 38 16.93 9.72 6.28
C VAL A 38 15.94 10.38 5.35
N PHE A 39 16.47 11.12 4.38
CA PHE A 39 15.69 11.70 3.31
C PHE A 39 15.85 10.84 2.06
N TYR A 40 14.78 10.76 1.26
CA TYR A 40 14.77 10.07 -0.03
C TYR A 40 14.41 11.09 -1.12
N ASN A 41 14.91 10.90 -2.34
CA ASN A 41 14.37 11.65 -3.47
C ASN A 41 12.97 11.13 -3.81
N CYS A 42 12.14 11.96 -4.43
CA CYS A 42 10.75 11.57 -4.71
C CYS A 42 10.68 10.43 -5.72
N ASP A 43 11.50 10.45 -6.78
CA ASP A 43 11.50 9.40 -7.81
C ASP A 43 11.69 7.99 -7.21
N SER A 44 12.59 7.83 -6.22
CA SER A 44 12.79 6.54 -5.56
C SER A 44 11.62 6.14 -4.68
N VAL A 45 10.94 7.12 -4.07
CA VAL A 45 9.76 6.89 -3.23
C VAL A 45 8.57 6.50 -4.10
N GLU A 46 8.36 7.20 -5.21
CA GLU A 46 7.29 6.92 -6.16
C GLU A 46 7.42 5.52 -6.75
N ASN A 47 8.61 5.20 -7.29
CA ASN A 47 8.87 3.87 -7.86
C ASN A 47 8.69 2.78 -6.81
N ALA A 48 9.27 2.93 -5.62
CA ALA A 48 9.15 1.92 -4.57
C ALA A 48 7.71 1.73 -4.06
N ALA A 49 6.90 2.79 -4.02
CA ALA A 49 5.50 2.70 -3.63
C ALA A 49 4.64 2.10 -4.74
N TYR A 50 4.90 2.46 -6.00
CA TYR A 50 4.23 1.88 -7.16
C TYR A 50 4.47 0.37 -7.23
N ASP A 51 5.75 -0.06 -7.26
CA ASP A 51 6.13 -1.47 -7.32
C ASP A 51 5.53 -2.28 -6.17
N MET A 52 5.44 -1.68 -4.98
CA MET A 52 4.87 -2.33 -3.80
C MET A 52 3.35 -2.48 -3.89
N LEU A 53 2.63 -1.46 -4.36
CA LEU A 53 1.19 -1.52 -4.53
C LEU A 53 0.82 -2.54 -5.62
N GLU A 54 1.55 -2.55 -6.73
CA GLU A 54 1.36 -3.52 -7.81
C GLU A 54 1.64 -4.95 -7.35
N GLU A 55 2.74 -5.20 -6.63
CA GLU A 55 3.07 -6.53 -6.06
C GLU A 55 1.97 -7.03 -5.10
N LEU A 56 1.32 -6.12 -4.37
CA LEU A 56 0.19 -6.42 -3.48
C LEU A 56 -1.14 -6.61 -4.22
N GLY A 57 -1.17 -6.46 -5.55
CA GLY A 57 -2.34 -6.67 -6.39
C GLY A 57 -3.23 -5.44 -6.58
N ALA A 58 -2.75 -4.24 -6.25
CA ALA A 58 -3.52 -3.04 -6.55
C ALA A 58 -3.53 -2.73 -8.05
N THR A 59 -4.65 -2.21 -8.52
CA THR A 59 -4.86 -1.74 -9.89
C THR A 59 -5.06 -0.21 -9.92
N ASP A 60 -5.03 0.39 -11.11
CA ASP A 60 -5.21 1.84 -11.32
C ASP A 60 -4.31 2.69 -10.40
N VAL A 61 -3.08 2.22 -10.20
CA VAL A 61 -2.14 2.81 -9.24
C VAL A 61 -1.61 4.16 -9.75
N GLU A 62 -1.88 5.21 -8.98
CA GLU A 62 -1.30 6.53 -9.14
C GLU A 62 -0.50 6.88 -7.88
N VAL A 63 0.78 7.19 -8.02
CA VAL A 63 1.65 7.63 -6.92
C VAL A 63 2.18 9.01 -7.24
N LYS A 64 2.01 9.95 -6.30
CA LYS A 64 2.54 11.30 -6.36
C LYS A 64 3.36 11.60 -5.11
N CYS A 65 4.59 12.01 -5.29
CA CYS A 65 5.48 12.46 -4.23
C CYS A 65 5.76 13.95 -4.35
N THR A 66 5.80 14.62 -3.20
CA THR A 66 6.36 15.97 -3.08
C THR A 66 7.36 16.02 -1.95
N GLY A 67 8.35 16.90 -2.06
CA GLY A 67 9.37 17.02 -1.02
C GLY A 67 10.66 16.27 -1.35
N GLY A 68 11.20 15.56 -0.36
CA GLY A 68 12.40 14.76 -0.51
C GLY A 68 13.70 15.56 -0.63
N ILE A 69 14.73 14.88 -1.15
CA ILE A 69 16.03 15.47 -1.50
C ILE A 69 15.88 16.20 -2.84
N ASP A 70 16.14 17.52 -2.83
CA ASP A 70 16.27 18.31 -4.05
C ASP A 70 17.46 17.80 -4.90
N PRO A 71 17.27 17.54 -6.21
CA PRO A 71 18.36 17.18 -7.14
C PRO A 71 19.53 18.17 -7.13
N ILE A 72 19.28 19.44 -6.80
CA ILE A 72 20.29 20.52 -6.74
C ILE A 72 20.93 20.60 -5.34
N GLY A 73 20.49 19.77 -4.39
CA GLY A 73 21.15 19.56 -3.09
C GLY A 73 20.99 20.70 -2.07
N ARG A 74 20.12 21.69 -2.33
CA ARG A 74 19.99 22.88 -1.46
C ARG A 74 19.04 22.68 -0.28
N TYR A 75 18.07 21.79 -0.41
CA TYR A 75 17.07 21.55 0.63
C TYR A 75 16.73 20.06 0.77
N HIS A 76 16.61 19.61 2.02
CA HIS A 76 16.13 18.28 2.36
C HIS A 76 14.90 18.41 3.25
N ARG A 77 13.80 17.83 2.79
CA ARG A 77 12.54 17.77 3.55
C ARG A 77 11.99 16.36 3.46
N ASP A 78 11.13 16.01 4.41
CA ASP A 78 10.43 14.73 4.41
C ASP A 78 9.71 14.56 3.05
N ALA A 79 9.68 13.34 2.52
CA ALA A 79 8.92 13.03 1.31
C ALA A 79 7.46 12.78 1.69
N TYR A 80 6.54 13.44 1.00
CA TYR A 80 5.10 13.34 1.18
C TYR A 80 4.55 12.55 0.01
N VAL A 81 3.92 11.41 0.30
CA VAL A 81 3.38 10.50 -0.70
C VAL A 81 1.87 10.58 -0.65
N LYS A 82 1.26 10.72 -1.82
CA LYS A 82 -0.16 10.51 -2.06
C LYS A 82 -0.28 9.35 -3.03
N THR A 83 -1.03 8.32 -2.65
CA THR A 83 -1.33 7.20 -3.52
C THR A 83 -2.83 7.10 -3.74
N THR A 84 -3.24 6.76 -4.95
CA THR A 84 -4.61 6.39 -5.29
C THR A 84 -4.55 5.07 -6.02
N PHE A 85 -5.33 4.07 -5.60
CA PHE A 85 -5.28 2.74 -6.18
C PHE A 85 -6.57 1.97 -5.86
N THR A 86 -6.88 0.95 -6.67
CA THR A 86 -8.04 0.08 -6.49
C THR A 86 -7.59 -1.27 -5.93
N VAL A 87 -8.35 -1.83 -4.98
CA VAL A 87 -8.10 -3.14 -4.35
C VAL A 87 -9.36 -4.00 -4.37
N GLN A 88 -9.19 -5.32 -4.42
CA GLN A 88 -10.28 -6.26 -4.17
C GLN A 88 -10.62 -6.30 -2.68
N THR A 89 -11.90 -6.35 -2.37
CA THR A 89 -12.44 -6.40 -0.99
C THR A 89 -13.32 -7.63 -0.74
N SER A 90 -13.54 -8.48 -1.74
CA SER A 90 -14.37 -9.68 -1.63
C SER A 90 -13.71 -10.91 -2.25
N GLU A 91 -13.77 -12.03 -1.55
CA GLU A 91 -13.34 -13.36 -2.04
C GLU A 91 -14.22 -13.87 -3.20
N ASP A 92 -15.41 -13.30 -3.39
CA ASP A 92 -16.27 -13.65 -4.53
C ASP A 92 -15.71 -13.12 -5.87
N ALA A 93 -14.78 -12.15 -5.83
CA ALA A 93 -14.20 -11.50 -7.00
C ALA A 93 -12.68 -11.56 -7.07
N GLY A 94 -12.02 -11.99 -6.00
CA GLY A 94 -10.56 -12.11 -5.93
C GLY A 94 -10.11 -13.45 -5.36
N VAL A 95 -8.82 -13.75 -5.50
CA VAL A 95 -8.21 -14.97 -4.95
C VAL A 95 -7.00 -14.58 -4.10
N TYR A 96 -6.77 -15.30 -3.00
CA TYR A 96 -5.54 -15.12 -2.25
C TYR A 96 -4.35 -15.61 -3.07
N GLU A 97 -3.46 -14.68 -3.40
CA GLU A 97 -2.22 -14.96 -4.09
C GLU A 97 -1.02 -14.70 -3.19
N ASP A 98 0.03 -15.50 -3.37
CA ASP A 98 1.30 -15.26 -2.72
C ASP A 98 1.92 -13.95 -3.23
N PHE A 99 2.46 -13.15 -2.31
CA PHE A 99 3.29 -12.00 -2.64
C PHE A 99 4.63 -12.10 -1.93
N LYS A 100 5.66 -11.50 -2.52
CA LYS A 100 7.01 -11.51 -1.94
C LYS A 100 7.78 -10.24 -2.27
N ILE A 101 7.69 -9.29 -1.36
CA ILE A 101 8.47 -8.07 -1.44
C ILE A 101 9.85 -8.31 -0.83
N ARG A 102 10.89 -8.19 -1.66
CA ARG A 102 12.28 -8.29 -1.24
C ARG A 102 13.09 -7.13 -1.80
N SER A 103 13.61 -6.31 -0.89
CA SER A 103 14.62 -5.31 -1.23
C SER A 103 15.92 -5.55 -0.48
N PHE A 104 17.04 -5.42 -1.20
CA PHE A 104 18.39 -5.60 -0.66
C PHE A 104 18.98 -4.31 -0.06
N ARG A 105 18.34 -3.16 -0.29
CA ARG A 105 18.75 -1.84 0.18
C ARG A 105 17.50 -1.04 0.57
N SER A 106 17.64 0.03 1.36
CA SER A 106 16.51 0.92 1.68
C SER A 106 15.39 0.25 2.49
N CYS A 107 15.76 -0.51 3.53
CA CYS A 107 14.76 -1.17 4.39
C CYS A 107 13.77 -0.18 5.00
N HIS A 108 14.26 0.95 5.52
CA HIS A 108 13.37 1.93 6.15
C HIS A 108 12.36 2.50 5.14
N LEU A 109 12.76 2.80 3.90
CA LEU A 109 11.83 3.26 2.86
C LEU A 109 10.71 2.25 2.63
N ASN A 110 11.07 1.01 2.32
CA ASN A 110 10.09 -0.04 2.01
C ASN A 110 9.20 -0.35 3.22
N ARG A 111 9.77 -0.35 4.42
CA ARG A 111 8.99 -0.55 5.66
C ARG A 111 7.99 0.58 5.86
N GLU A 112 8.40 1.84 5.72
CA GLU A 112 7.50 2.98 5.88
C GLU A 112 6.36 2.93 4.84
N ILE A 113 6.66 2.66 3.57
CA ILE A 113 5.63 2.49 2.54
C ILE A 113 4.67 1.34 2.94
N PHE A 114 5.22 0.14 3.20
CA PHE A 114 4.42 -1.04 3.52
C PHE A 114 3.51 -0.82 4.72
N THR A 115 4.04 -0.26 5.82
CA THR A 115 3.26 0.00 7.03
C THR A 115 2.14 1.01 6.81
N ASN A 116 2.29 1.96 5.90
CA ASN A 116 1.23 2.94 5.61
C ASN A 116 0.17 2.44 4.63
N VAL A 117 0.48 1.47 3.77
CA VAL A 117 -0.49 0.95 2.77
C VAL A 117 -1.09 -0.40 3.15
N MET A 118 -0.49 -1.15 4.08
CA MET A 118 -0.95 -2.52 4.38
C MET A 118 -2.39 -2.60 4.89
N GLU A 119 -2.88 -1.60 5.63
CA GLU A 119 -4.26 -1.61 6.13
C GLU A 119 -5.31 -1.48 5.01
N SER A 120 -4.88 -1.06 3.81
CA SER A 120 -5.75 -0.97 2.64
C SER A 120 -5.98 -2.31 1.95
N PHE A 121 -5.23 -3.37 2.29
CA PHE A 121 -5.31 -4.69 1.66
C PHE A 121 -5.85 -5.77 2.61
N THR A 122 -6.47 -6.80 2.05
CA THR A 122 -6.92 -7.98 2.80
C THR A 122 -5.85 -9.08 2.72
N PHE A 123 -5.20 -9.35 3.85
CA PHE A 123 -4.19 -10.40 3.96
C PHE A 123 -4.75 -11.68 4.59
N GLY A 124 -4.35 -12.83 4.06
CA GLY A 124 -4.63 -14.14 4.68
C GLY A 124 -3.54 -14.47 5.71
N GLU A 125 -2.37 -14.86 5.21
CA GLU A 125 -1.17 -15.04 6.02
C GLU A 125 -0.19 -13.90 5.79
N LEU A 126 0.44 -13.40 6.86
CA LEU A 126 1.45 -12.35 6.76
C LEU A 126 2.66 -12.71 7.60
N SER A 127 3.84 -12.78 6.97
CA SER A 127 5.09 -12.91 7.70
C SER A 127 5.39 -11.68 8.55
N LYS A 128 6.04 -11.88 9.69
CA LYS A 128 6.41 -10.76 10.58
C LYS A 128 7.28 -9.74 9.86
N VAL A 129 6.82 -8.49 9.81
CA VAL A 129 7.60 -7.35 9.32
C VAL A 129 8.81 -7.16 10.24
N ARG A 130 10.01 -7.42 9.71
CA ARG A 130 11.25 -7.29 10.47
C ARG A 130 11.57 -5.82 10.72
N ARG A 131 12.17 -5.53 11.88
CA ARG A 131 12.74 -4.21 12.14
C ARG A 131 13.94 -3.96 11.22
N CYS A 132 14.05 -2.73 10.72
CA CYS A 132 15.24 -2.29 10.01
C CYS A 132 16.30 -1.87 11.03
N VAL A 133 17.44 -2.56 11.05
CA VAL A 133 18.59 -2.28 11.94
C VAL A 133 19.55 -1.26 11.32
N SER A 134 19.42 -1.01 10.02
CA SER A 134 20.23 -0.01 9.32
C SER A 134 19.58 0.36 7.99
N SER A 135 20.02 1.47 7.41
CA SER A 135 19.64 1.90 6.05
C SER A 135 20.03 0.90 4.96
N ARG A 136 21.04 0.06 5.22
CA ARG A 136 21.51 -0.99 4.32
C ARG A 136 20.91 -2.36 4.62
N SER A 137 20.11 -2.48 5.67
CA SER A 137 19.44 -3.75 5.98
C SER A 137 18.49 -4.12 4.83
N PRO A 138 18.27 -5.41 4.58
CA PRO A 138 17.27 -5.85 3.62
C PRO A 138 15.86 -5.72 4.21
N PHE A 139 14.90 -5.35 3.39
CA PHE A 139 13.47 -5.49 3.69
C PHE A 139 12.94 -6.77 3.05
N ARG A 140 12.22 -7.57 3.84
CA ARG A 140 11.60 -8.82 3.38
C ARG A 140 10.26 -8.97 4.08
N VAL A 141 9.21 -9.05 3.29
CA VAL A 141 7.87 -9.44 3.73
C VAL A 141 7.25 -10.30 2.64
N SER A 142 6.58 -11.35 3.06
CA SER A 142 5.82 -12.26 2.21
C SER A 142 4.57 -12.71 2.93
N GLY A 143 3.62 -13.24 2.18
CA GLY A 143 2.35 -13.71 2.69
C GLY A 143 1.39 -13.98 1.54
N THR A 144 0.12 -14.04 1.87
CA THR A 144 -0.97 -14.09 0.90
C THR A 144 -1.83 -12.83 1.00
N VAL A 145 -2.20 -12.28 -0.15
CA VAL A 145 -3.04 -11.08 -0.26
C VAL A 145 -4.16 -11.35 -1.25
N LEU A 146 -5.35 -10.83 -0.97
CA LEU A 146 -6.48 -10.91 -1.89
C LEU A 146 -6.20 -10.01 -3.09
N LYS A 147 -6.11 -10.62 -4.28
CA LYS A 147 -5.91 -9.94 -5.57
C LYS A 147 -7.10 -10.13 -6.49
#